data_AF-A0ABD5PED6-F1
#
_entry.id   AF-A0ABD5PED6-F1
#
_cell.length_a   1.000
_cell.length_b   1.000
_cell.length_c   1.000
_cell.angle_alpha   90.00
_cell.angle_beta   90.00
_cell.angle_gamma   90.00
#
_symmetry.space_group_name_H-M   'P 1'
#
loop_
_entity.id
_entity.type
_entity.pdbx_description
1 polymer ?
#
loop_
_entity_poly.entity_id
_entity_poly.type
_entity_poly.pdbx_seq_one_letter_code
_entity_poly.pdbx_strand_id
1 'polypeptide(L)'
;MTSDNDLPEDAAERLDDWFEQNYTLFPDGLEGYKLQEDQEDGVYVVLTEEFDTDRFEDLLEERDGFEPSNPKGDSNAVAAQKVEEIEGGFLYKSAFGTTFHRSKSVPLGGYEEPIDSTGEPASTSVGETLEMLVFYLEDRYA
;
A
#
# COMPACT_ATOMS: atom_id res chain seq x y z
N MET A 1 23.18 15.86 -10.23
CA MET A 1 21.97 15.04 -10.07
C MET A 1 21.23 15.72 -8.94
N THR A 2 20.36 16.66 -9.28
CA THR A 2 19.62 17.49 -8.32
C THR A 2 18.27 16.83 -8.12
N SER A 3 18.03 16.41 -6.88
CA SER A 3 16.74 15.96 -6.38
C SER A 3 15.82 17.18 -6.33
N ASP A 4 14.80 17.21 -7.17
CA ASP A 4 13.60 18.03 -6.92
C ASP A 4 12.67 17.15 -6.06
N ASN A 5 13.00 17.09 -4.77
CA ASN A 5 12.23 16.40 -3.74
C ASN A 5 11.39 17.46 -3.01
N ASP A 6 10.10 17.54 -3.30
CA ASP A 6 9.13 18.22 -2.42
C ASP A 6 8.29 17.17 -1.67
N LEU A 7 9.01 16.32 -0.92
CA LEU A 7 8.49 15.62 0.25
C LEU A 7 9.12 16.27 1.48
N PRO A 8 8.42 16.42 2.62
CA PRO A 8 9.06 16.76 3.89
C PRO A 8 10.25 15.83 4.12
N GLU A 9 11.43 16.37 4.45
CA GLU A 9 12.70 15.64 4.55
C GLU A 9 12.56 14.34 5.39
N ASP A 10 11.82 14.42 6.50
CA ASP A 10 11.52 13.30 7.40
C ASP A 10 10.67 12.17 6.77
N ALA A 11 9.79 12.47 5.81
CA ALA A 11 8.92 11.49 5.18
C ALA A 11 9.63 10.75 4.03
N ALA A 12 10.45 11.48 3.27
CA ALA A 12 11.33 10.90 2.26
C ALA A 12 12.35 9.95 2.89
N GLU A 13 13.01 10.38 3.96
CA GLU A 13 14.01 9.56 4.69
C GLU A 13 13.39 8.26 5.23
N ARG A 14 12.16 8.31 5.77
CA ARG A 14 11.47 7.09 6.26
C ARG A 14 11.10 6.12 5.15
N LEU A 15 10.72 6.63 3.99
CA LEU A 15 10.44 5.79 2.83
C LEU A 15 11.71 5.20 2.24
N ASP A 16 12.80 5.99 2.20
CA ASP A 16 14.13 5.53 1.82
C ASP A 16 14.60 4.40 2.73
N ASP A 17 14.56 4.58 4.05
CA ASP A 17 14.92 3.56 5.04
C ASP A 17 14.09 2.28 4.86
N TRP A 18 12.77 2.44 4.70
CA TRP A 18 11.88 1.29 4.45
C TRP A 18 12.26 0.59 3.15
N PHE A 19 12.52 1.35 2.08
CA PHE A 19 12.84 0.79 0.77
C PHE A 19 14.18 0.07 0.80
N GLU A 20 15.23 0.65 1.39
CA GLU A 20 16.54 -0.01 1.53
C GLU A 20 16.44 -1.33 2.31
N GLN A 21 15.68 -1.32 3.42
CA GLN A 21 15.46 -2.51 4.23
C GLN A 21 14.74 -3.61 3.43
N ASN A 22 13.65 -3.27 2.75
CA ASN A 22 12.81 -4.26 2.07
C ASN A 22 13.38 -4.67 0.71
N TYR A 23 14.09 -3.79 0.01
CA TYR A 23 14.82 -4.12 -1.22
C TYR A 23 15.92 -5.16 -0.95
N THR A 24 16.59 -5.07 0.20
CA THR A 24 17.58 -6.08 0.60
C THR A 24 16.93 -7.47 0.80
N LEU A 25 15.69 -7.50 1.29
CA LEU A 25 14.95 -8.74 1.55
C LEU A 25 14.28 -9.29 0.28
N PHE A 26 13.77 -8.41 -0.58
CA PHE A 26 12.96 -8.74 -1.76
C PHE A 26 13.50 -8.05 -3.04
N PRO A 27 14.77 -8.27 -3.42
CA PRO A 27 15.39 -7.56 -4.54
C PRO A 27 14.71 -7.85 -5.90
N ASP A 28 14.06 -9.01 -6.02
CA ASP A 28 13.34 -9.41 -7.24
C ASP A 28 11.88 -8.91 -7.25
N GLY A 29 11.35 -8.41 -6.13
CA GLY A 29 9.97 -7.92 -6.00
C GLY A 29 9.82 -6.40 -6.12
N LEU A 30 10.89 -5.64 -5.82
CA LEU A 30 10.88 -4.18 -5.79
C LEU A 30 11.81 -3.60 -6.87
N GLU A 31 11.31 -2.64 -7.65
CA GLU A 31 12.08 -1.90 -8.65
C GLU A 31 12.54 -0.53 -8.11
N GLY A 32 11.68 0.15 -7.35
CA GLY A 32 11.93 1.50 -6.87
C GLY A 32 10.69 2.14 -6.23
N TYR A 33 10.76 3.44 -6.00
CA TYR A 33 9.58 4.27 -5.72
C TYR A 33 9.68 5.58 -6.51
N LYS A 34 8.55 6.22 -6.81
CA LYS A 34 8.50 7.47 -7.60
C LYS A 34 7.43 8.42 -7.09
N LEU A 35 7.68 9.72 -7.28
CA LEU A 35 6.68 10.78 -7.22
C LEU A 35 6.02 10.91 -8.59
N GLN A 36 4.69 11.04 -8.64
CA GLN A 36 3.99 11.28 -9.90
C GLN A 36 3.60 12.76 -10.01
N GLU A 37 4.25 13.51 -10.88
CA GLU A 37 4.06 14.97 -11.02
C GLU A 37 2.78 15.36 -11.80
N ASP A 38 2.18 14.43 -12.56
CA ASP A 38 1.18 14.78 -13.59
C ASP A 38 -0.27 14.43 -13.23
N GLN A 39 -0.53 13.61 -12.22
CA GLN A 39 -1.89 13.29 -11.73
C GLN A 39 -1.85 12.93 -10.25
N GLU A 40 -2.31 13.86 -9.41
CA GLU A 40 -2.44 13.74 -7.95
C GLU A 40 -1.11 13.52 -7.23
N ASP A 41 -0.62 14.56 -6.53
CA ASP A 41 0.61 14.55 -5.75
C ASP A 41 0.66 13.32 -4.82
N GLY A 42 1.40 12.30 -5.23
CA GLY A 42 1.35 10.98 -4.61
C GLY A 42 2.65 10.19 -4.77
N VAL A 43 2.94 9.39 -3.76
CA VAL A 43 4.10 8.50 -3.71
C VAL A 43 3.66 7.09 -4.10
N TYR A 44 4.44 6.46 -4.99
CA TYR A 44 4.17 5.11 -5.47
C TYR A 44 5.38 4.22 -5.26
N VAL A 45 5.15 2.99 -4.80
CA VAL A 45 6.14 1.91 -4.89
C VAL A 45 5.99 1.22 -6.24
N VAL A 46 7.12 0.94 -6.90
CA VAL A 46 7.18 0.26 -8.19
C VAL A 46 7.69 -1.16 -7.95
N LEU A 47 6.87 -2.13 -8.37
CA LEU A 47 7.16 -3.55 -8.31
C LEU A 47 7.77 -4.03 -9.62
N THR A 48 8.60 -5.07 -9.54
CA THR A 48 9.21 -5.70 -10.73
C THR A 48 8.15 -6.30 -11.65
N GLU A 49 7.09 -6.90 -11.08
CA GLU A 49 5.97 -7.52 -11.79
C GLU A 49 4.64 -6.88 -11.37
N GLU A 50 3.58 -7.09 -12.17
CA GLU A 50 2.25 -6.60 -11.79
C GLU A 50 1.79 -7.25 -10.49
N PHE A 51 1.17 -6.45 -9.61
CA PHE A 51 0.58 -6.93 -8.37
C PHE A 51 -0.54 -7.95 -8.69
N ASP A 52 -0.47 -9.12 -8.05
CA ASP A 52 -1.45 -10.18 -8.25
C ASP A 52 -2.57 -10.05 -7.21
N THR A 53 -3.65 -9.40 -7.63
CA THR A 53 -4.82 -9.14 -6.79
C THR A 53 -5.50 -10.42 -6.32
N ASP A 54 -5.53 -11.46 -7.15
CA ASP A 54 -6.21 -12.72 -6.82
C ASP A 54 -5.41 -13.44 -5.71
N ARG A 55 -4.08 -13.47 -5.84
CA ARG A 55 -3.21 -14.00 -4.78
C ARG A 55 -3.30 -13.20 -3.49
N PHE A 56 -3.41 -11.88 -3.59
CA PHE A 56 -3.54 -11.04 -2.39
C PHE A 56 -4.88 -11.22 -1.68
N GLU A 57 -5.97 -11.46 -2.41
CA GLU A 57 -7.27 -11.84 -1.82
C GLU A 57 -7.12 -13.13 -1.00
N ASP A 58 -6.54 -14.19 -1.58
CA ASP A 58 -6.29 -15.46 -0.87
C ASP A 58 -5.47 -15.23 0.42
N LEU A 59 -4.43 -14.38 0.35
CA LEU A 59 -3.59 -14.07 1.51
C LEU A 59 -4.31 -13.33 2.62
N LEU A 60 -5.25 -12.45 2.28
CA LEU A 60 -6.06 -11.74 3.27
C LEU A 60 -7.04 -12.70 3.95
N GLU A 61 -7.66 -13.62 3.21
CA GLU A 61 -8.56 -14.64 3.77
C GLU A 61 -7.84 -15.63 4.70
N GLU A 62 -6.56 -15.93 4.43
CA GLU A 62 -5.73 -16.78 5.28
C GLU A 62 -5.24 -16.06 6.55
N ARG A 63 -5.31 -14.73 6.62
CA ARG A 63 -4.76 -13.92 7.70
C ARG A 63 -5.83 -13.51 8.72
N ASP A 64 -5.66 -13.95 9.95
CA ASP A 64 -6.52 -13.54 11.07
C ASP A 64 -6.61 -12.01 11.20
N GLY A 65 -7.84 -11.50 11.27
CA GLY A 65 -8.14 -10.08 11.49
C GLY A 65 -8.25 -9.24 10.22
N PHE A 66 -8.13 -9.85 9.04
CA PHE A 66 -8.32 -9.18 7.75
C PHE A 66 -9.33 -9.93 6.88
N GLU A 67 -10.03 -9.18 6.02
CA GLU A 67 -10.82 -9.74 4.92
C GLU A 67 -10.62 -8.90 3.65
N PRO A 68 -10.66 -9.51 2.45
CA PRO A 68 -10.61 -8.77 1.21
C PRO A 68 -11.93 -8.03 0.97
N SER A 69 -11.82 -6.82 0.41
CA SER A 69 -12.94 -6.04 -0.07
C SER A 69 -12.71 -5.61 -1.50
N ASN A 70 -13.66 -5.95 -2.37
CA ASN A 70 -13.62 -5.52 -3.76
C ASN A 70 -14.35 -4.17 -3.93
N PRO A 71 -13.64 -3.06 -4.24
CA PRO A 71 -14.27 -1.76 -4.38
C PRO A 71 -15.16 -1.74 -5.63
N LYS A 72 -16.47 -1.55 -5.44
CA LYS A 72 -17.49 -1.39 -6.50
C LYS A 72 -17.52 -2.55 -7.53
N GLY A 73 -17.00 -3.74 -7.19
CA GLY A 73 -16.97 -4.90 -8.08
C GLY A 73 -15.91 -4.81 -9.19
N ASP A 74 -14.86 -4.01 -9.00
CA ASP A 74 -13.68 -4.04 -9.86
C ASP A 74 -12.83 -5.29 -9.58
N SER A 75 -12.92 -6.28 -10.47
CA SER A 75 -12.16 -7.53 -10.37
C SER A 75 -10.65 -7.37 -10.55
N ASN A 76 -10.14 -6.15 -10.77
CA ASN A 76 -8.71 -5.87 -10.84
C ASN A 76 -8.23 -5.06 -9.63
N ALA A 77 -9.05 -4.95 -8.59
CA ALA A 77 -8.77 -4.13 -7.41
C ALA A 77 -9.19 -4.86 -6.13
N VAL A 78 -8.34 -4.78 -5.12
CA VAL A 78 -8.58 -5.38 -3.80
C VAL A 78 -8.12 -4.40 -2.73
N ALA A 79 -8.92 -4.23 -1.69
CA ALA A 79 -8.56 -3.50 -0.49
C ALA A 79 -8.60 -4.46 0.70
N ALA A 80 -7.65 -4.31 1.64
CA ALA A 80 -7.71 -5.01 2.91
C ALA A 80 -8.71 -4.33 3.84
N GLN A 81 -9.57 -5.08 4.53
CA GLN A 81 -10.43 -4.57 5.60
C GLN A 81 -10.06 -5.19 6.93
N LYS A 82 -10.05 -4.37 8.00
CA LYS A 82 -9.88 -4.89 9.36
C LYS A 82 -11.19 -5.44 9.91
N VAL A 83 -11.13 -6.68 10.38
CA VAL A 83 -12.27 -7.39 10.96
C VAL A 83 -11.99 -7.69 12.43
N GLU A 84 -12.96 -7.36 13.29
CA GLU A 84 -12.92 -7.70 14.72
C GLU A 84 -14.08 -8.65 15.05
N GLU A 85 -13.76 -9.80 15.65
CA GLU A 85 -14.78 -10.70 16.18
C GLU A 85 -15.39 -10.08 17.46
N ILE A 86 -16.72 -9.95 17.47
CA ILE A 86 -17.49 -9.43 18.60
C ILE A 86 -18.54 -10.45 19.03
N GLU A 87 -19.09 -10.31 20.24
CA GLU A 87 -20.15 -11.20 20.70
C GLU A 87 -21.37 -11.14 19.75
N GLY A 88 -21.58 -12.20 18.98
CA GLY A 88 -22.69 -12.32 18.02
C GLY A 88 -22.34 -12.07 16.55
N GLY A 89 -21.06 -11.89 16.17
CA GLY A 89 -20.66 -11.82 14.77
C GLY A 89 -19.34 -11.06 14.53
N PHE A 90 -19.22 -10.45 13.34
CA PHE A 90 -18.04 -9.69 12.93
C PHE A 90 -18.35 -8.20 12.82
N LEU A 91 -17.43 -7.37 13.32
CA LEU A 91 -17.42 -5.92 13.15
C LEU A 91 -16.39 -5.52 12.10
N TYR A 92 -16.86 -5.00 10.98
CA TYR A 92 -16.04 -4.46 9.89
C TYR A 92 -15.77 -2.97 10.15
N LYS A 93 -14.50 -2.61 10.37
CA LYS A 93 -14.15 -1.26 10.85
C LYS A 93 -13.92 -0.25 9.73
N SER A 94 -13.15 -0.62 8.70
CA SER A 94 -12.83 0.20 7.51
C SER A 94 -11.87 -0.55 6.59
N ALA A 95 -11.61 0.01 5.40
CA ALA A 95 -10.40 -0.32 4.64
C ALA A 95 -9.14 0.02 5.47
N PHE A 96 -8.08 -0.74 5.25
CA PHE A 96 -6.76 -0.64 5.89
C PHE A 96 -5.72 -0.43 4.79
N GLY A 97 -5.04 0.71 4.81
CA GLY A 97 -4.18 1.15 3.70
C GLY A 97 -4.97 1.56 2.44
N THR A 98 -4.36 1.37 1.27
CA THR A 98 -4.92 1.71 -0.05
C THR A 98 -5.70 0.56 -0.71
N THR A 99 -6.29 0.83 -1.87
CA THR A 99 -6.69 -0.21 -2.83
C THR A 99 -5.50 -0.60 -3.70
N PHE A 100 -5.22 -1.90 -3.76
CA PHE A 100 -4.22 -2.48 -4.64
C PHE A 100 -4.86 -2.87 -5.96
N HIS A 101 -4.30 -2.35 -7.05
CA HIS A 101 -4.74 -2.68 -8.41
C HIS A 101 -3.76 -3.65 -9.06
N ARG A 102 -4.23 -4.44 -10.04
CA ARG A 102 -3.37 -5.22 -10.92
C ARG A 102 -2.50 -4.31 -11.79
N SER A 103 -1.40 -3.86 -11.20
CA SER A 103 -0.50 -2.82 -11.70
C SER A 103 0.88 -3.03 -11.09
N LYS A 104 1.94 -2.56 -11.76
CA LYS A 104 3.28 -2.51 -11.18
C LYS A 104 3.46 -1.36 -10.19
N SER A 105 2.61 -0.35 -10.23
CA SER A 105 2.70 0.82 -9.35
C SER A 105 1.64 0.72 -8.28
N VAL A 106 2.08 0.58 -7.03
CA VAL A 106 1.21 0.56 -5.84
C VAL A 106 1.20 1.98 -5.25
N PRO A 107 0.05 2.67 -5.23
CA PRO A 107 -0.05 3.93 -4.53
C PRO A 107 0.06 3.68 -3.04
N LEU A 108 0.81 4.50 -2.30
CA LEU A 108 0.89 4.39 -0.84
C LEU A 108 -0.36 4.94 -0.11
N GLY A 109 -1.44 5.22 -0.85
CA GLY A 109 -2.69 5.77 -0.35
C GLY A 109 -3.46 6.51 -1.45
N GLY A 110 -4.78 6.60 -1.31
CA GLY A 110 -5.68 7.32 -2.22
C GLY A 110 -6.27 8.59 -1.59
N TYR A 111 -6.49 9.60 -2.43
CA TYR A 111 -6.92 10.96 -2.15
C TYR A 111 -8.44 11.10 -1.94
N GLU A 112 -9.04 10.40 -0.97
CA GLU A 112 -10.49 10.55 -0.66
C GLU A 112 -10.78 10.96 0.81
N GLU A 113 -9.95 11.81 1.44
CA GLU A 113 -10.31 12.95 2.33
C GLU A 113 -9.06 13.60 2.98
N PRO A 114 -9.14 14.90 3.35
CA PRO A 114 -8.39 15.99 2.74
C PRO A 114 -6.91 16.01 3.13
N ILE A 115 -6.07 16.38 2.15
CA ILE A 115 -4.85 17.12 2.44
C ILE A 115 -5.24 18.26 3.39
N ASP A 116 -4.56 18.41 4.53
CA ASP A 116 -4.60 19.71 5.16
C ASP A 116 -3.93 20.74 4.23
N SER A 117 -3.93 22.02 4.59
CA SER A 117 -3.38 23.07 3.72
C SER A 117 -1.88 22.95 3.37
N THR A 118 -1.21 21.83 3.71
CA THR A 118 0.24 21.63 3.57
C THR A 118 0.70 20.49 2.66
N GLY A 119 -0.19 19.66 2.09
CA GLY A 119 0.24 18.64 1.10
C GLY A 119 0.58 17.26 1.66
N GLU A 120 0.45 17.01 2.97
CA GLU A 120 0.96 15.76 3.57
C GLU A 120 -0.03 14.60 3.52
N PRO A 121 0.40 13.38 3.12
CA PRO A 121 -0.41 12.17 3.26
C PRO A 121 -0.62 11.85 4.75
N ALA A 122 -1.82 11.42 5.13
CA ALA A 122 -2.08 10.96 6.49
C ALA A 122 -1.15 9.78 6.82
N SER A 123 -0.24 9.98 7.78
CA SER A 123 0.84 9.03 8.15
C SER A 123 0.40 7.59 8.42
N THR A 124 -0.87 7.35 8.71
CA THR A 124 -1.39 6.01 8.98
C THR A 124 -1.61 5.20 7.71
N SER A 125 -2.21 5.75 6.64
CA SER A 125 -2.54 4.94 5.44
C SER A 125 -1.28 4.47 4.68
N VAL A 126 -0.21 5.26 4.71
CA VAL A 126 1.09 4.90 4.12
C VAL A 126 1.69 3.70 4.85
N GLY A 127 1.80 3.77 6.18
CA GLY A 127 2.37 2.68 6.97
C GLY A 127 1.56 1.39 6.83
N GLU A 128 0.23 1.49 6.83
CA GLU A 128 -0.68 0.36 6.64
C GLU A 128 -0.56 -0.26 5.24
N THR A 129 -0.42 0.57 4.20
CA THR A 129 -0.18 0.09 2.83
C THR A 129 1.16 -0.61 2.71
N LEU A 130 2.22 -0.03 3.29
CA LEU A 130 3.55 -0.64 3.29
C LEU A 130 3.55 -1.96 4.07
N GLU A 131 2.84 -2.06 5.19
CA GLU A 131 2.66 -3.30 5.94
C GLU A 131 2.01 -4.39 5.08
N MET A 132 0.92 -4.06 4.38
CA MET A 132 0.24 -4.99 3.48
C MET A 132 1.12 -5.39 2.29
N LEU A 133 1.92 -4.46 1.78
CA LEU A 133 2.85 -4.73 0.69
C LEU A 133 3.98 -5.68 1.13
N VAL A 134 4.56 -5.48 2.32
CA VAL A 134 5.55 -6.42 2.88
C VAL A 134 4.94 -7.82 3.01
N PHE A 135 3.72 -7.92 3.55
CA PHE A 135 3.06 -9.22 3.70
C PHE A 135 2.88 -9.96 2.35
N TYR A 136 2.49 -9.24 1.30
CA TYR A 136 2.44 -9.80 -0.05
C TYR A 136 3.82 -10.23 -0.59
N LEU A 137 4.84 -9.41 -0.38
CA LEU A 137 6.20 -9.70 -0.85
C LEU A 137 6.82 -10.91 -0.13
N GLU A 138 6.55 -11.06 1.17
CA GLU A 138 6.96 -12.22 1.97
C GLU A 138 6.38 -13.51 1.39
N ASP A 139 5.10 -13.54 1.02
CA ASP A 139 4.51 -14.73 0.41
C ASP A 139 5.09 -15.04 -0.98
N ARG A 140 5.27 -14.00 -1.81
CA ARG A 140 5.63 -14.19 -3.22
C ARG A 140 7.13 -14.44 -3.44
N TYR A 141 7.99 -13.94 -2.57
CA TYR A 141 9.45 -13.90 -2.81
C TYR A 141 10.33 -14.44 -1.68
N ALA A 142 9.79 -14.83 -0.51
CA ALA A 142 10.57 -15.47 0.54
C ALA A 142 10.77 -16.99 0.32
#